data_AF-A0A8B7DCM8-F1
#
_entry.id   AF-A0A8B7DCM8-F1
#
_cell.length_a   1.000
_cell.length_b   1.000
_cell.length_c   1.000
_cell.angle_alpha   90.00
_cell.angle_beta   90.00
_cell.angle_gamma   90.00
#
_symmetry.space_group_name_H-M   'P 1'
#
loop_
_entity.id
_entity.type
_entity.pdbx_description
1 polymer ?
#
loop_
_entity_poly.entity_id
_entity_poly.type
_entity_poly.pdbx_seq_one_letter_code
_entity_poly.pdbx_strand_id
1 'polypeptide(L)'
;MGNSSKKASSLTKPTLDERLLKLFDKLCKYELLDQELFLEHFKSDDNKGKNNVGSYLFNWYFIDLLKASPISRKIFAERAQTILDYVYKSQNEKINLYFDILTNNQCDFNEEDLTLIFKDCCKYGILLAMDSCVILKEDVLICSMVKSCLNGATCVSKKNVKSFLIDESFYIFAGFEAWLFEKFTGSPLKTNFEMLLLPTECESGNTMLTPTLLYFLCTRLPTCYIRMDNKFNDINKDAENEKFSWNLLYDSNQHGLSLNRFKSKLMNYKSATITILKFVSGVVLILALDEPWRDGPDKYGGPYCQLIEVSPNLKVIETNSSMVYLKENSRSISTGLHIGCDTNSKVKIDKDLQCAELNYRNSVNEVLGRVETWGCGGVKAKRNQEDLKKWELNEIEKRKKVKLPGEWDTDKAILEMGGVCVNHSQR
;
A
#
# COMPACT_ATOMS: atom_id res chain seq x y z
N MET A 1 -10.92 -43.53 -30.31
CA MET A 1 -11.75 -43.25 -31.50
C MET A 1 -12.73 -42.16 -31.09
N GLY A 2 -12.84 -40.97 -31.66
CA GLY A 2 -12.27 -40.38 -32.87
C GLY A 2 -12.42 -38.85 -32.78
N ASN A 3 -11.58 -38.15 -33.54
CA ASN A 3 -11.44 -36.70 -33.62
C ASN A 3 -12.74 -35.95 -33.95
N SER A 4 -12.89 -34.75 -33.40
CA SER A 4 -13.33 -33.60 -34.20
C SER A 4 -12.56 -32.32 -33.81
N SER A 5 -11.72 -31.90 -34.74
CA SER A 5 -10.91 -30.69 -34.74
C SER A 5 -11.66 -29.49 -35.35
N LYS A 6 -11.11 -28.29 -35.10
CA LYS A 6 -11.26 -26.99 -35.81
C LYS A 6 -12.16 -26.01 -35.04
N LYS A 7 -11.81 -24.73 -34.83
CA LYS A 7 -10.74 -23.85 -35.33
C LYS A 7 -10.87 -22.56 -34.51
N ALA A 8 -9.80 -22.00 -33.96
CA ALA A 8 -9.73 -20.56 -33.68
C ALA A 8 -8.29 -20.06 -33.58
N SER A 9 -7.91 -19.28 -34.61
CA SER A 9 -6.87 -18.25 -34.67
C SER A 9 -5.44 -18.57 -34.21
N SER A 10 -4.67 -19.10 -35.15
CA SER A 10 -3.24 -18.81 -35.28
C SER A 10 -3.02 -17.34 -35.63
N LEU A 11 -2.69 -16.51 -34.63
CA LEU A 11 -1.90 -15.29 -34.85
C LEU A 11 -0.53 -15.54 -34.22
N THR A 12 0.48 -15.68 -35.08
CA THR A 12 1.89 -15.79 -34.74
C THR A 12 2.33 -14.49 -34.05
N LYS A 13 2.34 -14.50 -32.71
CA LYS A 13 3.11 -13.54 -31.92
C LYS A 13 4.59 -13.75 -32.27
N PRO A 14 5.38 -12.70 -32.55
CA PRO A 14 6.82 -12.86 -32.69
C PRO A 14 7.37 -13.52 -31.43
N THR A 15 8.22 -14.53 -31.60
CA THR A 15 8.93 -15.17 -30.48
C THR A 15 9.72 -14.08 -29.72
N LEU A 16 9.92 -14.27 -28.42
CA LEU A 16 10.62 -13.29 -27.57
C LEU A 16 11.98 -12.88 -28.19
N ASP A 17 12.67 -13.84 -28.78
CA ASP A 17 13.89 -13.65 -29.56
C ASP A 17 13.71 -12.65 -30.72
N GLU A 18 12.66 -12.77 -31.54
CA GLU A 18 12.41 -11.82 -32.63
C GLU A 18 12.21 -10.39 -32.14
N ARG A 19 11.65 -10.21 -30.94
CA ARG A 19 11.46 -8.87 -30.34
C ARG A 19 12.79 -8.29 -29.85
N LEU A 20 13.61 -9.10 -29.17
CA LEU A 20 14.93 -8.70 -28.72
C LEU A 20 15.86 -8.39 -29.90
N LEU A 21 15.77 -9.17 -30.98
CA LEU A 21 16.52 -8.94 -32.21
C LEU A 21 16.10 -7.63 -32.89
N LYS A 22 14.79 -7.34 -32.98
CA LYS A 22 14.29 -6.04 -33.47
C LYS A 22 14.70 -4.88 -32.58
N LEU A 23 14.80 -5.09 -31.27
CA LEU A 23 15.29 -4.07 -30.35
C LEU A 23 16.78 -3.80 -30.60
N PHE A 24 17.60 -4.84 -30.73
CA PHE A 24 19.02 -4.69 -31.09
C PHE A 24 19.19 -3.88 -32.38
N ASP A 25 18.43 -4.22 -33.42
CA ASP A 25 18.51 -3.52 -34.71
C ASP A 25 18.17 -2.02 -34.60
N LYS A 26 17.38 -1.61 -33.59
CA LYS A 26 17.09 -0.20 -33.29
C LYS A 26 18.17 0.49 -32.48
N LEU A 27 18.90 -0.25 -31.65
CA LEU A 27 19.92 0.27 -30.72
C LEU A 27 21.33 0.23 -31.29
N CYS A 28 21.50 -0.27 -32.52
CA CYS A 28 22.79 -0.42 -33.15
C CYS A 28 23.05 0.58 -34.26
N LYS A 29 24.31 1.03 -34.34
CA LYS A 29 24.88 1.67 -35.53
C LYS A 29 26.00 0.78 -36.04
N TYR A 30 26.00 0.46 -37.33
CA TYR A 30 27.03 -0.38 -37.97
C TYR A 30 27.20 -1.77 -37.30
N GLU A 31 26.10 -2.41 -36.89
CA GLU A 31 26.09 -3.71 -36.19
C GLU A 31 26.71 -3.71 -34.79
N LEU A 32 27.02 -2.53 -34.24
CA LEU A 32 27.55 -2.33 -32.91
C LEU A 32 26.51 -1.65 -32.03
N LEU A 33 26.36 -2.10 -30.79
CA LEU A 33 25.49 -1.43 -29.82
C LEU A 33 26.00 -0.02 -29.56
N ASP A 34 25.18 0.98 -29.91
CA ASP A 34 25.52 2.39 -29.76
C ASP A 34 25.12 2.85 -28.36
N GLN A 35 26.07 3.42 -27.62
CA GLN A 35 25.84 3.85 -26.25
C GLN A 35 24.77 4.95 -26.20
N GLU A 36 24.78 5.92 -27.12
CA GLU A 36 23.82 7.03 -27.10
C GLU A 36 22.39 6.55 -27.34
N LEU A 37 22.19 5.68 -28.34
CA LEU A 37 20.88 5.07 -28.64
C LEU A 37 20.40 4.17 -27.51
N PHE A 38 21.30 3.39 -26.91
CA PHE A 38 20.97 2.56 -25.74
C PHE A 38 20.53 3.43 -24.57
N LEU A 39 21.32 4.46 -24.23
CA LEU A 39 20.97 5.39 -23.18
C LEU A 39 19.66 6.10 -23.50
N GLU A 40 19.39 6.49 -24.74
CA GLU A 40 18.13 7.12 -25.14
C GLU A 40 16.92 6.21 -24.97
N HIS A 41 17.03 4.93 -25.34
CA HIS A 41 15.93 3.97 -25.17
C HIS A 41 15.63 3.65 -23.71
N PHE A 42 16.68 3.53 -22.90
CA PHE A 42 16.62 3.25 -21.46
C PHE A 42 16.65 4.52 -20.59
N LYS A 43 16.51 5.72 -21.19
CA LYS A 43 16.33 6.96 -20.42
C LYS A 43 15.04 6.85 -19.63
N SER A 44 15.15 7.10 -18.33
CA SER A 44 13.99 7.57 -17.56
C SER A 44 13.75 9.03 -17.96
N ASP A 45 12.50 9.51 -17.98
CA ASP A 45 12.10 10.83 -18.49
C ASP A 45 12.77 12.07 -17.82
N ASP A 46 13.70 11.88 -16.85
CA ASP A 46 14.44 12.98 -16.24
C ASP A 46 15.86 13.13 -16.80
N ASN A 47 16.07 14.22 -17.55
CA ASN A 47 17.37 14.71 -18.00
C ASN A 47 18.23 15.38 -16.88
N LYS A 48 17.99 15.09 -15.59
CA LYS A 48 18.64 15.84 -14.48
C LYS A 48 19.34 15.02 -13.39
N GLY A 49 19.31 13.69 -13.45
CA GLY A 49 19.96 12.83 -12.44
C GLY A 49 21.37 12.39 -12.84
N LYS A 50 22.32 12.37 -11.88
CA LYS A 50 23.62 11.67 -12.00
C LYS A 50 23.47 10.15 -12.17
N ASN A 51 22.30 9.59 -11.85
CA ASN A 51 22.00 8.17 -11.97
C ASN A 51 21.20 7.90 -13.24
N ASN A 52 21.92 7.60 -14.32
CA ASN A 52 21.29 7.08 -15.51
C ASN A 52 21.29 5.55 -15.38
N VAL A 53 20.14 4.98 -15.00
CA VAL A 53 19.92 3.52 -14.99
C VAL A 53 20.31 2.89 -16.31
N GLY A 54 20.10 3.59 -17.44
CA GLY A 54 20.60 3.19 -18.75
C GLY A 54 22.13 3.03 -18.77
N SER A 55 22.89 3.91 -18.12
CA SER A 55 24.34 3.81 -18.01
C SER A 55 24.78 2.65 -17.12
N TYR A 56 24.09 2.38 -16.02
CA TYR A 56 24.42 1.24 -15.16
C TYR A 56 24.08 -0.09 -15.81
N LEU A 57 22.92 -0.15 -16.50
CA LEU A 57 22.54 -1.29 -17.30
C LEU A 57 23.56 -1.50 -18.43
N PHE A 58 23.93 -0.45 -19.17
CA PHE A 58 24.98 -0.51 -20.18
C PHE A 58 26.29 -1.03 -19.58
N ASN A 59 26.78 -0.45 -18.49
CA ASN A 59 27.98 -0.94 -17.81
C ASN A 59 27.86 -2.42 -17.43
N TRP A 60 26.73 -2.87 -16.90
CA TRP A 60 26.47 -4.28 -16.60
C TRP A 60 26.53 -5.17 -17.84
N TYR A 61 26.00 -4.71 -18.98
CA TYR A 61 26.13 -5.40 -20.27
C TYR A 61 27.58 -5.48 -20.78
N PHE A 62 28.46 -4.57 -20.35
CA PHE A 62 29.86 -4.49 -20.77
C PHE A 62 30.88 -4.89 -19.69
N ILE A 63 30.45 -5.24 -18.46
CA ILE A 63 31.35 -5.49 -17.32
C ILE A 63 32.39 -6.58 -17.63
N ASP A 64 32.03 -7.60 -18.42
CA ASP A 64 32.96 -8.67 -18.83
C ASP A 64 33.67 -8.41 -20.17
N LEU A 65 33.24 -7.39 -20.92
CA LEU A 65 33.75 -7.07 -22.26
C LEU A 65 34.92 -6.08 -22.25
N LEU A 66 35.43 -5.71 -21.07
CA LEU A 66 36.62 -4.88 -20.88
C LEU A 66 37.89 -5.44 -21.55
N LYS A 67 37.85 -6.63 -22.16
CA LYS A 67 39.00 -7.24 -22.86
C LYS A 67 38.76 -7.82 -24.26
N ALA A 68 37.53 -7.93 -24.79
CA ALA A 68 37.36 -8.46 -26.15
C ALA A 68 35.98 -8.20 -26.77
N SER A 69 36.01 -7.70 -28.01
CA SER A 69 34.94 -7.64 -29.02
C SER A 69 33.65 -6.84 -28.69
N PRO A 70 33.07 -6.19 -29.70
CA PRO A 70 31.78 -5.51 -29.54
C PRO A 70 30.64 -6.48 -29.26
N ILE A 71 29.58 -6.00 -28.59
CA ILE A 71 28.38 -6.80 -28.32
C ILE A 71 27.72 -7.18 -29.65
N SER A 72 27.87 -8.44 -30.04
CA SER A 72 27.15 -8.99 -31.17
C SER A 72 25.67 -9.18 -30.84
N ARG A 73 24.83 -9.25 -31.89
CA ARG A 73 23.39 -9.48 -31.81
C ARG A 73 23.02 -10.68 -30.93
N LYS A 74 23.82 -11.74 -30.98
CA LYS A 74 23.63 -12.97 -30.19
C LYS A 74 23.92 -12.73 -28.70
N ILE A 75 25.02 -12.03 -28.38
CA ILE A 75 25.41 -11.73 -27.00
C ILE A 75 24.36 -10.81 -26.34
N PHE A 76 23.84 -9.83 -27.08
CA PHE A 76 22.76 -8.97 -26.60
C PHE A 76 21.50 -9.79 -26.25
N ALA A 77 21.05 -10.64 -27.18
CA ALA A 77 19.87 -11.47 -26.96
C ALA A 77 20.04 -12.42 -25.77
N GLU A 78 21.20 -13.08 -25.63
CA GLU A 78 21.51 -13.97 -24.50
C GLU A 78 21.51 -13.23 -23.16
N ARG A 79 22.11 -12.04 -23.08
CA ARG A 79 22.12 -11.23 -21.85
C ARG A 79 20.75 -10.67 -21.51
N ALA A 80 20.01 -10.18 -22.51
CA ALA A 80 18.63 -9.72 -22.32
C ALA A 80 17.72 -10.86 -21.85
N GLN A 81 17.86 -12.04 -22.46
CA GLN A 81 17.12 -13.24 -22.03
C GLN A 81 17.48 -13.62 -20.60
N THR A 82 18.77 -13.53 -20.22
CA THR A 82 19.19 -13.77 -18.84
C THR A 82 18.45 -12.85 -17.87
N ILE A 83 18.39 -11.54 -18.14
CA ILE A 83 17.65 -10.58 -17.29
C ILE A 83 16.16 -10.93 -17.23
N LEU A 84 15.55 -11.27 -18.37
CA LEU A 84 14.13 -11.63 -18.43
C LEU A 84 13.83 -12.96 -17.70
N ASP A 85 14.75 -13.90 -17.68
CA ASP A 85 14.60 -15.16 -16.97
C ASP A 85 14.59 -14.96 -15.45
N TYR A 86 15.26 -13.92 -14.93
CA TYR A 86 15.19 -13.57 -13.51
C TYR A 86 13.79 -13.16 -13.07
N VAL A 87 12.90 -12.78 -13.99
CA VAL A 87 11.48 -12.52 -13.67
C VAL A 87 10.78 -13.75 -13.08
N TYR A 88 11.24 -14.95 -13.42
CA TYR A 88 10.69 -16.21 -12.93
C TYR A 88 11.46 -16.81 -11.75
N LYS A 89 12.54 -16.16 -11.31
CA LYS A 89 13.38 -16.61 -10.20
C LYS A 89 12.85 -16.17 -8.83
N SER A 90 13.48 -16.67 -7.78
CA SER A 90 13.14 -16.31 -6.40
C SER A 90 13.40 -14.82 -6.13
N GLN A 91 12.67 -14.22 -5.20
CA GLN A 91 12.81 -12.79 -4.89
C GLN A 91 14.22 -12.42 -4.38
N ASN A 92 14.89 -13.32 -3.65
CA ASN A 92 16.26 -13.09 -3.22
C ASN A 92 17.22 -12.97 -4.41
N GLU A 93 17.04 -13.77 -5.45
CA GLU A 93 17.84 -13.69 -6.68
C GLU A 93 17.52 -12.43 -7.49
N LYS A 94 16.25 -12.01 -7.51
CA LYS A 94 15.83 -10.75 -8.14
C LYS A 94 16.44 -9.54 -7.45
N ILE A 95 16.34 -9.46 -6.11
CA ILE A 95 16.96 -8.41 -5.30
C ILE A 95 18.46 -8.36 -5.58
N ASN A 96 19.13 -9.52 -5.67
CA ASN A 96 20.55 -9.56 -6.01
C ASN A 96 20.83 -8.95 -7.38
N LEU A 97 20.14 -9.36 -8.45
CA LEU A 97 20.40 -8.83 -9.78
C LEU A 97 20.06 -7.34 -9.90
N TYR A 98 18.86 -6.94 -9.46
CA TYR A 98 18.37 -5.58 -9.65
C TYR A 98 19.13 -4.56 -8.80
N PHE A 99 19.48 -4.94 -7.56
CA PHE A 99 20.33 -4.10 -6.73
C PHE A 99 21.72 -3.93 -7.36
N ASP A 100 22.29 -5.01 -7.91
CA ASP A 100 23.61 -4.97 -8.56
C ASP A 100 23.61 -4.09 -9.82
N ILE A 101 22.52 -4.13 -10.59
CA ILE A 101 22.30 -3.23 -11.75
C ILE A 101 22.18 -1.78 -11.29
N LEU A 102 21.34 -1.47 -10.30
CA LEU A 102 21.10 -0.09 -9.87
C LEU A 102 22.29 0.55 -9.15
N THR A 103 23.20 -0.27 -8.60
CA THR A 103 24.37 0.18 -7.85
C THR A 103 25.67 0.06 -8.63
N ASN A 104 25.63 -0.42 -9.89
CA ASN A 104 26.82 -0.68 -10.70
C ASN A 104 27.90 -1.48 -9.94
N ASN A 105 27.48 -2.49 -9.16
CA ASN A 105 28.33 -3.31 -8.30
C ASN A 105 29.10 -2.58 -7.19
N GLN A 106 28.65 -1.42 -6.74
CA GLN A 106 29.19 -0.78 -5.53
C GLN A 106 29.03 -1.68 -4.29
N CYS A 107 29.99 -1.59 -3.38
CA CYS A 107 30.05 -2.43 -2.17
C CYS A 107 29.50 -1.72 -0.93
N ASP A 108 29.69 -0.41 -0.83
CA ASP A 108 29.34 0.41 0.32
C ASP A 108 28.47 1.60 -0.12
N PHE A 109 27.49 1.94 0.71
CA PHE A 109 26.48 2.95 0.40
C PHE A 109 26.36 3.97 1.53
N ASN A 110 26.29 5.25 1.16
CA ASN A 110 25.98 6.34 2.08
C ASN A 110 24.48 6.71 2.05
N GLU A 111 24.09 7.71 2.83
CA GLU A 111 22.70 8.20 2.90
C GLU A 111 22.17 8.71 1.54
N GLU A 112 23.00 9.42 0.77
CA GLU A 112 22.62 9.98 -0.53
C GLU A 112 22.40 8.87 -1.57
N ASP A 113 23.29 7.87 -1.60
CA ASP A 113 23.22 6.72 -2.50
C ASP A 113 21.94 5.92 -2.24
N LEU A 114 21.66 5.59 -0.97
CA LEU A 114 20.46 4.85 -0.59
C LEU A 114 19.18 5.65 -0.88
N THR A 115 19.19 6.96 -0.63
CA THR A 115 18.07 7.84 -0.95
C THR A 115 17.76 7.79 -2.44
N LEU A 116 18.79 7.80 -3.28
CA LEU A 116 18.64 7.79 -4.72
C LEU A 116 18.13 6.44 -5.24
N ILE A 117 18.65 5.33 -4.71
CA ILE A 117 18.18 3.98 -5.05
C ILE A 117 16.70 3.81 -4.70
N PHE A 118 16.29 4.19 -3.49
CA PHE A 118 14.88 4.07 -3.09
C PHE A 118 13.95 5.00 -3.87
N LYS A 119 14.40 6.22 -4.19
CA LYS A 119 13.67 7.13 -5.07
C LYS A 119 13.48 6.52 -6.46
N ASP A 120 14.53 5.94 -7.04
CA ASP A 120 14.46 5.31 -8.35
C ASP A 120 13.49 4.13 -8.36
N CYS A 121 13.56 3.24 -7.36
CA CYS A 121 12.63 2.12 -7.23
C CYS A 121 11.16 2.57 -7.15
N CYS A 122 10.87 3.57 -6.32
CA CYS A 122 9.51 4.09 -6.19
C CYS A 122 9.06 4.81 -7.46
N LYS A 123 9.96 5.54 -8.13
CA LYS A 123 9.67 6.24 -9.39
C LYS A 123 9.26 5.26 -10.48
N TYR A 124 10.02 4.19 -10.71
CA TYR A 124 9.65 3.18 -11.71
C TYR A 124 8.34 2.48 -11.39
N GLY A 125 8.06 2.25 -10.10
CA GLY A 125 6.75 1.78 -9.67
C GLY A 125 5.64 2.75 -10.06
N ILE A 126 5.75 4.01 -9.63
CA ILE A 126 4.72 5.03 -9.83
C ILE A 126 4.50 5.32 -11.33
N LEU A 127 5.56 5.35 -12.14
CA LEU A 127 5.47 5.54 -13.60
C LEU A 127 4.63 4.46 -14.29
N LEU A 128 4.58 3.24 -13.74
CA LEU A 128 3.74 2.17 -14.28
C LEU A 128 2.26 2.30 -13.87
N ALA A 129 1.98 2.93 -12.72
CA ALA A 129 0.61 3.14 -12.25
C ALA A 129 -0.01 4.45 -12.70
N MET A 130 0.82 5.46 -12.94
CA MET A 130 0.42 6.81 -13.30
C MET A 130 1.09 7.10 -14.64
N ASP A 131 0.31 7.26 -15.70
CA ASP A 131 0.76 7.62 -17.07
C ASP A 131 1.49 8.99 -17.16
N SER A 132 1.95 9.53 -16.02
CA SER A 132 2.61 10.82 -15.87
C SER A 132 3.75 10.74 -14.85
N CYS A 133 4.88 11.37 -15.19
CA CYS A 133 6.06 11.47 -14.33
C CYS A 133 5.73 12.31 -13.07
N VAL A 134 5.56 11.64 -11.92
CA VAL A 134 5.43 12.31 -10.63
C VAL A 134 6.83 12.57 -10.07
N ILE A 135 7.21 13.84 -9.95
CA ILE A 135 8.42 14.22 -9.23
C ILE A 135 8.20 13.88 -7.75
N LEU A 136 8.91 12.88 -7.26
CA LEU A 136 8.95 12.54 -5.85
C LEU A 136 9.62 13.68 -5.09
N LYS A 137 8.82 14.47 -4.35
CA LYS A 137 9.34 15.37 -3.31
C LYS A 137 10.02 14.55 -2.21
N GLU A 138 10.77 15.21 -1.32
CA GLU A 138 11.30 14.55 -0.12
C GLU A 138 10.18 13.85 0.63
N ASP A 139 10.17 12.52 0.56
CA ASP A 139 9.15 11.68 1.17
C ASP A 139 9.69 11.16 2.50
N VAL A 140 8.90 11.34 3.55
CA VAL A 140 9.20 10.87 4.90
C VAL A 140 9.51 9.38 4.90
N LEU A 141 8.83 8.59 4.07
CA LEU A 141 9.07 7.16 3.95
C LEU A 141 10.49 6.85 3.47
N ILE A 142 10.98 7.53 2.44
CA ILE A 142 12.32 7.29 1.89
C ILE A 142 13.37 7.63 2.96
N CYS A 143 13.23 8.79 3.62
CA CYS A 143 14.14 9.15 4.71
C CYS A 143 14.14 8.11 5.84
N SER A 144 12.97 7.56 6.19
CA SER A 144 12.87 6.53 7.21
C SER A 144 13.41 5.17 6.79
N MET A 145 13.27 4.79 5.52
CA MET A 145 13.92 3.59 4.97
C MET A 145 15.43 3.70 5.01
N VAL A 146 15.98 4.85 4.62
CA VAL A 146 17.43 5.09 4.65
C VAL A 146 17.94 5.07 6.08
N LYS A 147 17.26 5.75 7.02
CA LYS A 147 17.62 5.72 8.45
C LYS A 147 17.57 4.32 9.05
N SER A 148 16.53 3.55 8.75
CA SER A 148 16.44 2.15 9.18
C SER A 148 17.57 1.29 8.61
N CYS A 149 17.92 1.50 7.34
CA CYS A 149 18.99 0.76 6.70
C CYS A 149 20.37 1.13 7.27
N LEU A 150 20.62 2.41 7.54
CA LEU A 150 21.85 2.92 8.15
C LEU A 150 22.00 2.50 9.61
N ASN A 151 20.89 2.40 10.36
CA ASN A 151 20.88 2.07 11.79
C ASN A 151 21.89 2.90 12.61
N GLY A 152 22.04 4.18 12.27
CA GLY A 152 22.99 5.12 12.90
C GLY A 152 24.43 5.06 12.36
N ALA A 153 24.75 4.17 11.41
CA ALA A 153 26.03 4.16 10.71
C ALA A 153 26.07 5.21 9.59
N THR A 154 27.28 5.66 9.22
CA THR A 154 27.50 6.59 8.09
C THR A 154 27.57 5.89 6.74
N CYS A 155 27.91 4.59 6.74
CA CYS A 155 27.93 3.75 5.56
C CYS A 155 27.45 2.33 5.88
N VAL A 156 26.89 1.66 4.89
CA VAL A 156 26.35 0.30 5.03
C VAL A 156 26.84 -0.57 3.87
N SER A 157 27.25 -1.79 4.20
CA SER A 157 27.65 -2.78 3.20
C SER A 157 26.45 -3.31 2.41
N LYS A 158 26.69 -3.68 1.16
CA LYS A 158 25.73 -4.34 0.25
C LYS A 158 24.97 -5.51 0.90
N LYS A 159 25.63 -6.31 1.74
CA LYS A 159 25.00 -7.46 2.41
C LYS A 159 23.91 -7.03 3.38
N ASN A 160 24.15 -5.95 4.14
CA ASN A 160 23.22 -5.44 5.14
C ASN A 160 22.01 -4.75 4.48
N VAL A 161 22.23 -4.03 3.38
CA VAL A 161 21.12 -3.47 2.59
C VAL A 161 20.24 -4.59 2.05
N LYS A 162 20.85 -5.67 1.54
CA LYS A 162 20.12 -6.83 1.02
C LYS A 162 19.30 -7.54 2.10
N SER A 163 19.85 -7.76 3.30
CA SER A 163 19.06 -8.35 4.40
C SER A 163 17.88 -7.45 4.77
N PHE A 164 18.10 -6.14 4.87
CA PHE A 164 17.03 -5.18 5.14
C PHE A 164 15.92 -5.23 4.08
N LEU A 165 16.28 -5.27 2.80
CA LEU A 165 15.33 -5.36 1.69
C LEU A 165 14.48 -6.64 1.75
N ILE A 166 15.11 -7.78 2.07
CA ILE A 166 14.44 -9.07 2.19
C ILE A 166 13.44 -9.06 3.35
N ASP A 167 13.82 -8.50 4.50
CA ASP A 167 13.01 -8.51 5.72
C ASP A 167 11.83 -7.52 5.64
N GLU A 168 12.09 -6.29 5.19
CA GLU A 168 11.14 -5.16 5.28
C GLU A 168 10.41 -4.86 3.95
N SER A 169 10.97 -5.20 2.77
CA SER A 169 10.44 -4.71 1.47
C SER A 169 10.59 -5.71 0.31
N PHE A 170 9.96 -6.87 0.47
CA PHE A 170 10.10 -8.04 -0.42
C PHE A 170 9.83 -7.81 -1.92
N TYR A 171 9.07 -6.77 -2.30
CA TYR A 171 8.73 -6.45 -3.69
C TYR A 171 9.07 -5.01 -4.13
N ILE A 172 10.02 -4.33 -3.48
CA ILE A 172 10.31 -2.92 -3.82
C ILE A 172 10.81 -2.70 -5.25
N PHE A 173 11.49 -3.69 -5.84
CA PHE A 173 11.99 -3.63 -7.23
C PHE A 173 10.94 -4.00 -8.26
N ALA A 174 9.72 -4.32 -7.85
CA ALA A 174 8.79 -4.93 -8.77
C ALA A 174 8.28 -3.93 -9.84
N GLY A 175 8.25 -2.64 -9.51
CA GLY A 175 8.10 -1.57 -10.50
C GLY A 175 9.28 -1.48 -11.48
N PHE A 176 10.51 -1.55 -10.98
CA PHE A 176 11.71 -1.56 -11.82
C PHE A 176 11.75 -2.79 -12.76
N GLU A 177 11.37 -3.97 -12.24
CA GLU A 177 11.26 -5.22 -13.00
C GLU A 177 10.26 -5.09 -14.16
N ALA A 178 9.06 -4.58 -13.89
CA ALA A 178 8.03 -4.40 -14.91
C ALA A 178 8.45 -3.35 -15.97
N TRP A 179 9.08 -2.25 -15.55
CA TRP A 179 9.64 -1.26 -16.47
C TRP A 179 10.72 -1.86 -17.38
N LEU A 180 11.64 -2.64 -16.80
CA LEU A 180 12.73 -3.29 -17.54
C LEU A 180 12.16 -4.29 -18.56
N PHE A 181 11.18 -5.10 -18.14
CA PHE A 181 10.49 -6.05 -19.00
C PHE A 181 9.78 -5.36 -20.18
N GLU A 182 9.09 -4.26 -19.91
CA GLU A 182 8.43 -3.48 -20.97
C GLU A 182 9.44 -2.89 -21.95
N LYS A 183 10.56 -2.34 -21.46
CA LYS A 183 11.61 -1.77 -22.32
C LYS A 183 12.29 -2.82 -23.21
N PHE A 184 12.42 -4.06 -22.76
CA PHE A 184 12.98 -5.15 -23.56
C PHE A 184 11.96 -5.78 -24.52
N THR A 185 10.71 -5.97 -24.09
CA THR A 185 9.73 -6.77 -24.84
C THR A 185 8.69 -5.95 -25.59
N GLY A 186 8.58 -4.65 -25.30
CA GLY A 186 7.50 -3.77 -25.76
C GLY A 186 6.12 -4.20 -25.28
N SER A 187 6.03 -4.95 -24.17
CA SER A 187 4.76 -5.41 -23.61
C SER A 187 4.78 -5.33 -22.09
N PRO A 188 3.66 -4.93 -21.47
CA PRO A 188 3.59 -4.82 -20.02
C PRO A 188 3.71 -6.19 -19.37
N LEU A 189 4.50 -6.27 -18.29
CA LEU A 189 4.59 -7.47 -17.47
C LEU A 189 3.30 -7.60 -16.65
N LYS A 190 2.63 -8.76 -16.74
CA LYS A 190 1.55 -9.11 -15.81
C LYS A 190 2.18 -9.56 -14.49
N THR A 191 2.47 -8.62 -13.61
CA THR A 191 2.99 -8.91 -12.28
C THR A 191 1.90 -9.51 -11.38
N ASN A 192 2.33 -10.30 -10.38
CA ASN A 192 1.41 -10.90 -9.40
C ASN A 192 0.70 -9.87 -8.51
N PHE A 193 1.23 -8.64 -8.43
CA PHE A 193 0.59 -7.47 -7.85
C PHE A 193 0.13 -6.57 -9.00
N GLU A 194 -1.15 -6.17 -8.98
CA GLU A 194 -1.60 -5.03 -9.78
C GLU A 194 -1.36 -3.78 -8.94
N MET A 195 -0.64 -2.81 -9.49
CA MET A 195 -0.46 -1.56 -8.78
C MET A 195 -1.79 -0.83 -8.72
N LEU A 196 -2.16 -0.38 -7.53
CA LEU A 196 -3.38 0.39 -7.35
C LEU A 196 -3.28 1.72 -8.06
N LEU A 197 -4.39 2.12 -8.67
CA LEU A 197 -4.54 3.48 -9.12
C LEU A 197 -4.51 4.41 -7.91
N LEU A 198 -3.79 5.51 -8.04
CA LEU A 198 -3.77 6.53 -7.01
C LEU A 198 -5.22 7.01 -6.75
N PRO A 199 -5.70 6.99 -5.50
CA PRO A 199 -6.99 7.56 -5.18
C PRO A 199 -7.05 9.02 -5.59
N THR A 200 -8.18 9.47 -6.14
CA THR A 200 -8.42 10.87 -6.54
C THR A 200 -8.17 11.84 -5.38
N GLU A 201 -8.42 11.39 -4.15
CA GLU A 201 -8.22 12.16 -2.93
C GLU A 201 -6.74 12.47 -2.68
N CYS A 202 -5.81 11.62 -3.15
CA CYS A 202 -4.37 11.84 -3.03
C CYS A 202 -3.84 12.91 -4.01
N GLU A 203 -4.53 13.16 -5.13
CA GLU A 203 -4.15 14.22 -6.09
C GLU A 203 -4.26 15.62 -5.47
N SER A 204 -5.15 15.77 -4.48
CA SER A 204 -5.37 17.04 -3.79
C SER A 204 -4.23 17.45 -2.84
N GLY A 205 -3.25 16.56 -2.60
CA GLY A 205 -2.08 16.82 -1.75
C GLY A 205 -2.38 16.97 -0.25
N ASN A 206 -3.65 16.86 0.15
CA ASN A 206 -4.08 17.04 1.53
C ASN A 206 -4.01 15.75 2.36
N THR A 207 -3.74 14.59 1.76
CA THR A 207 -3.75 13.29 2.45
C THR A 207 -2.37 12.88 2.98
N MET A 208 -2.33 12.08 4.04
CA MET A 208 -1.10 11.44 4.54
C MET A 208 -0.66 10.28 3.65
N LEU A 209 -1.58 9.69 2.88
CA LEU A 209 -1.25 8.69 1.88
C LEU A 209 -0.57 9.37 0.68
N THR A 210 0.76 9.28 0.61
CA THR A 210 1.57 9.71 -0.54
C THR A 210 1.62 8.60 -1.61
N PRO A 211 1.92 8.91 -2.89
CA PRO A 211 2.12 7.89 -3.91
C PRO A 211 3.23 6.88 -3.56
N THR A 212 4.32 7.36 -2.94
CA THR A 212 5.42 6.51 -2.44
C THR A 212 4.93 5.55 -1.37
N LEU A 213 4.12 6.04 -0.43
CA LEU A 213 3.56 5.22 0.64
C LEU A 213 2.57 4.20 0.09
N LEU A 214 1.71 4.59 -0.86
CA LEU A 214 0.80 3.67 -1.54
C LEU A 214 1.58 2.56 -2.27
N TYR A 215 2.63 2.93 -3.02
CA TYR A 215 3.49 1.95 -3.69
C TYR A 215 4.11 0.99 -2.67
N PHE A 216 4.72 1.50 -1.60
CA PHE A 216 5.29 0.68 -0.54
C PHE A 216 4.27 -0.29 0.07
N LEU A 217 3.07 0.20 0.40
CA LEU A 217 2.01 -0.65 0.93
C LEU A 217 1.55 -1.71 -0.08
N CYS A 218 1.48 -1.38 -1.37
CA CYS A 218 1.18 -2.37 -2.42
C CYS A 218 2.28 -3.45 -2.54
N THR A 219 3.53 -3.10 -2.28
CA THR A 219 4.65 -4.06 -2.29
C THR A 219 4.73 -4.91 -1.03
N ARG A 220 4.09 -4.51 0.08
CA ARG A 220 4.20 -5.20 1.37
C ARG A 220 2.94 -5.96 1.75
N LEU A 221 1.77 -5.36 1.52
CA LEU A 221 0.51 -5.89 2.01
C LEU A 221 0.00 -7.07 1.14
N PRO A 222 -0.70 -8.04 1.76
CA PRO A 222 -1.35 -9.13 1.03
C PRO A 222 -2.43 -8.68 0.04
N THR A 223 -2.82 -9.59 -0.86
CA THR A 223 -3.78 -9.28 -1.94
C THR A 223 -5.15 -8.86 -1.42
N CYS A 224 -5.55 -9.20 -0.19
CA CYS A 224 -6.81 -8.75 0.40
C CYS A 224 -6.92 -7.21 0.54
N TYR A 225 -5.80 -6.48 0.52
CA TYR A 225 -5.77 -5.02 0.51
C TYR A 225 -5.69 -4.42 -0.90
N ILE A 226 -5.34 -5.22 -1.90
CA ILE A 226 -4.94 -4.74 -3.25
C ILE A 226 -5.88 -5.26 -4.34
N ARG A 227 -6.61 -6.35 -4.08
CA ARG A 227 -7.56 -6.96 -5.01
C ARG A 227 -8.87 -7.21 -4.31
N MET A 228 -9.97 -7.16 -5.09
CA MET A 228 -11.23 -7.74 -4.62
C MET A 228 -11.05 -9.26 -4.52
N ASP A 229 -11.06 -9.80 -3.30
CA ASP A 229 -11.23 -11.23 -3.12
C ASP A 229 -12.58 -11.64 -3.72
N ASN A 230 -12.55 -12.48 -4.76
CA ASN A 230 -13.73 -13.04 -5.43
C ASN A 230 -14.61 -13.91 -4.51
N LYS A 231 -14.29 -14.05 -3.22
CA LYS A 231 -15.07 -14.84 -2.25
C LYS A 231 -16.49 -14.29 -2.00
N PHE A 232 -16.79 -13.06 -2.45
CA PHE A 232 -18.13 -12.46 -2.39
C PHE A 232 -18.81 -12.30 -3.76
N ASN A 233 -18.22 -12.80 -4.86
CA ASN A 233 -18.82 -12.70 -6.19
C ASN A 233 -19.69 -13.93 -6.48
N ASP A 234 -20.80 -14.05 -5.76
CA ASP A 234 -22.04 -14.50 -6.40
C ASP A 234 -22.91 -13.25 -6.56
N ILE A 235 -23.43 -13.05 -7.78
CA ILE A 235 -24.31 -11.96 -8.23
C ILE A 235 -23.55 -10.77 -8.88
N ASN A 236 -23.61 -10.77 -10.22
CA ASN A 236 -23.38 -9.67 -11.19
C ASN A 236 -22.03 -9.64 -11.93
N LYS A 237 -22.13 -10.03 -13.22
CA LYS A 237 -21.10 -10.00 -14.27
C LYS A 237 -20.79 -8.58 -14.82
N ASP A 238 -21.30 -7.52 -14.19
CA ASP A 238 -21.10 -6.14 -14.66
C ASP A 238 -19.84 -5.47 -14.08
N ALA A 239 -18.99 -6.25 -13.38
CA ALA A 239 -17.89 -5.75 -12.56
C ALA A 239 -16.53 -5.62 -13.28
N GLU A 240 -16.43 -6.02 -14.55
CA GLU A 240 -15.13 -6.16 -15.22
C GLU A 240 -14.49 -4.81 -15.64
N ASN A 241 -15.17 -3.66 -15.44
CA ASN A 241 -14.65 -2.35 -15.85
C ASN A 241 -14.57 -1.28 -14.75
N GLU A 242 -14.91 -1.57 -13.49
CA GLU A 242 -14.69 -0.60 -12.41
C GLU A 242 -13.26 -0.71 -11.87
N LYS A 243 -12.44 0.26 -12.26
CA LYS A 243 -11.08 0.48 -11.76
C LYS A 243 -11.03 0.42 -10.23
N PHE A 244 -10.27 -0.52 -9.69
CA PHE A 244 -10.12 -0.71 -8.25
C PHE A 244 -9.20 0.37 -7.65
N SER A 245 -9.71 1.11 -6.66
CA SER A 245 -8.97 2.12 -5.93
C SER A 245 -9.34 2.11 -4.44
N TRP A 246 -8.41 2.57 -3.60
CA TRP A 246 -8.71 2.82 -2.19
C TRP A 246 -9.58 4.06 -2.04
N ASN A 247 -10.41 4.05 -1.00
CA ASN A 247 -11.34 5.14 -0.73
C ASN A 247 -11.11 5.72 0.66
N LEU A 248 -11.05 7.03 0.77
CA LEU A 248 -10.93 7.69 2.07
C LEU A 248 -12.25 7.53 2.84
N LEU A 249 -12.22 6.83 3.98
CA LEU A 249 -13.39 6.61 4.84
C LEU A 249 -13.46 7.64 5.97
N TYR A 250 -12.29 8.02 6.50
CA TYR A 250 -12.18 8.94 7.62
C TYR A 250 -10.89 9.76 7.51
N ASP A 251 -11.00 11.04 7.82
CA ASP A 251 -9.88 11.99 7.96
C ASP A 251 -10.19 12.89 9.15
N SER A 252 -9.31 12.90 10.15
CA SER A 252 -9.47 13.72 11.35
C SER A 252 -9.46 15.22 11.06
N ASN A 253 -8.84 15.69 9.97
CA ASN A 253 -8.85 17.10 9.62
C ASN A 253 -10.25 17.57 9.19
N GLN A 254 -11.01 16.69 8.52
CA GLN A 254 -12.35 17.01 8.06
C GLN A 254 -13.42 16.67 9.11
N HIS A 255 -13.21 15.57 9.84
CA HIS A 255 -14.23 15.02 10.73
C HIS A 255 -13.98 15.35 12.20
N GLY A 256 -12.79 15.81 12.59
CA GLY A 256 -12.39 16.04 13.98
C GLY A 256 -11.98 14.77 14.72
N LEU A 257 -11.11 14.89 15.73
CA LEU A 257 -10.64 13.78 16.56
C LEU A 257 -11.69 13.39 17.61
N SER A 258 -12.32 12.23 17.44
CA SER A 258 -13.21 11.61 18.42
C SER A 258 -13.46 10.15 18.04
N LEU A 259 -13.39 9.24 19.01
CA LEU A 259 -13.66 7.82 18.78
C LEU A 259 -15.06 7.57 18.23
N ASN A 260 -16.04 8.38 18.64
CA ASN A 260 -17.42 8.24 18.18
C ASN A 260 -17.57 8.62 16.71
N ARG A 261 -16.86 9.68 16.28
CA ARG A 261 -16.84 10.09 14.87
C ARG A 261 -16.11 9.08 14.01
N PHE A 262 -14.95 8.61 14.48
CA PHE A 262 -14.19 7.53 13.87
C PHE A 262 -15.09 6.30 13.67
N LYS A 263 -15.65 5.75 14.75
CA LYS A 263 -16.55 4.60 14.71
C LYS A 263 -17.73 4.82 13.76
N SER A 264 -18.43 5.95 13.83
CA SER A 264 -19.58 6.22 12.95
C SER A 264 -19.23 6.17 11.45
N LYS A 265 -17.98 6.50 11.09
CA LYS A 265 -17.52 6.49 9.70
C LYS A 265 -17.03 5.12 9.26
N LEU A 266 -16.34 4.38 10.12
CA LEU A 266 -15.76 3.08 9.77
C LEU A 266 -16.73 1.90 9.94
N MET A 267 -17.67 1.98 10.89
CA MET A 267 -18.65 0.91 11.07
C MET A 267 -19.46 0.69 9.78
N ASN A 268 -19.88 -0.55 9.58
CA ASN A 268 -20.57 -1.06 8.37
C ASN A 268 -19.70 -1.17 7.11
N TYR A 269 -18.42 -0.80 7.15
CA TYR A 269 -17.49 -1.10 6.06
C TYR A 269 -17.04 -2.57 6.13
N LYS A 270 -17.54 -3.41 5.21
CA LYS A 270 -17.32 -4.88 5.23
C LYS A 270 -16.10 -5.32 4.40
N SER A 271 -14.96 -4.66 4.57
CA SER A 271 -13.72 -5.03 3.88
C SER A 271 -12.50 -4.57 4.67
N ALA A 272 -11.32 -5.00 4.23
CA ALA A 272 -10.03 -4.58 4.77
C ALA A 272 -9.86 -3.06 4.75
N THR A 273 -9.16 -2.53 5.75
CA THR A 273 -8.91 -1.09 5.93
C THR A 273 -7.47 -0.83 6.34
N ILE A 274 -6.97 0.35 6.00
CA ILE A 274 -5.64 0.83 6.37
C ILE A 274 -5.81 2.14 7.12
N THR A 275 -5.37 2.17 8.37
CA THR A 275 -5.42 3.36 9.22
C THR A 275 -4.02 3.91 9.44
N ILE A 276 -3.81 5.16 9.04
CA ILE A 276 -2.57 5.90 9.22
C ILE A 276 -2.75 6.83 10.43
N LEU A 277 -1.85 6.70 11.40
CA LEU A 277 -1.82 7.48 12.64
C LEU A 277 -0.54 8.31 12.64
N LYS A 278 -0.67 9.64 12.70
CA LYS A 278 0.45 10.57 12.81
C LYS A 278 0.43 11.26 14.17
N PHE A 279 1.50 11.12 14.91
CA PHE A 279 1.70 11.75 16.21
C PHE A 279 2.40 13.09 16.06
N VAL A 280 2.23 13.96 17.05
CA VAL A 280 2.85 15.30 17.08
C VAL A 280 4.38 15.20 17.13
N SER A 281 4.93 14.15 17.73
CA SER A 281 6.38 13.87 17.73
C SER A 281 6.97 13.51 16.35
N GLY A 282 6.13 13.32 15.33
CA GLY A 282 6.55 12.92 13.98
C GLY A 282 6.57 11.40 13.76
N VAL A 283 6.17 10.61 14.76
CA VAL A 283 5.95 9.17 14.59
C VAL A 283 4.74 8.94 13.67
N VAL A 284 4.90 8.04 12.70
CA VAL A 284 3.81 7.63 11.80
C VAL A 284 3.64 6.13 11.87
N LEU A 285 2.45 5.69 12.26
CA LEU A 285 2.07 4.28 12.34
C LEU A 285 1.01 3.96 11.30
N ILE A 286 1.05 2.74 10.79
CA ILE A 286 0.06 2.19 9.88
C ILE A 286 -0.47 0.89 10.48
N LEU A 287 -1.79 0.87 10.68
CA LEU A 287 -2.54 -0.33 11.02
C LEU A 287 -3.23 -0.84 9.76
N ALA A 288 -2.78 -1.97 9.24
CA ALA A 288 -3.49 -2.72 8.21
C ALA A 288 -4.37 -3.75 8.90
N LEU A 289 -5.68 -3.61 8.74
CA LEU A 289 -6.69 -4.49 9.31
C LEU A 289 -7.46 -5.19 8.18
N ASP A 290 -7.40 -6.51 8.14
CA ASP A 290 -7.99 -7.37 7.11
C ASP A 290 -9.47 -7.69 7.37
N GLU A 291 -9.95 -7.46 8.60
CA GLU A 291 -11.35 -7.63 8.97
C GLU A 291 -12.11 -6.31 9.13
N PRO A 292 -13.45 -6.33 9.00
CA PRO A 292 -14.29 -5.17 9.29
C PRO A 292 -14.12 -4.70 10.75
N TRP A 293 -14.21 -3.39 10.95
CA TRP A 293 -14.24 -2.79 12.28
C TRP A 293 -15.45 -3.27 13.07
N ARG A 294 -15.21 -3.68 14.34
CA ARG A 294 -16.24 -4.15 15.26
C ARG A 294 -16.02 -3.49 16.62
N ASP A 295 -17.12 -3.26 17.32
CA ASP A 295 -17.09 -2.91 18.74
C ASP A 295 -17.44 -4.18 19.51
N GLY A 296 -16.57 -4.58 20.43
CA GLY A 296 -16.69 -5.87 21.10
C GLY A 296 -15.78 -5.99 22.32
N PRO A 297 -16.06 -6.98 23.19
CA PRO A 297 -15.22 -7.26 24.35
C PRO A 297 -13.91 -7.98 23.98
N ASP A 298 -13.84 -8.61 22.81
CA ASP A 298 -12.73 -9.44 22.38
C ASP A 298 -11.89 -8.74 21.31
N LYS A 299 -10.60 -9.09 21.27
CA LYS A 299 -9.71 -8.66 20.19
C LYS A 299 -10.08 -9.36 18.89
N TYR A 300 -9.94 -8.66 17.77
CA TYR A 300 -10.22 -9.14 16.42
C TYR A 300 -9.12 -8.72 15.44
N GLY A 301 -9.26 -9.15 14.19
CA GLY A 301 -8.23 -9.05 13.16
C GLY A 301 -7.83 -10.45 12.71
N GLY A 302 -7.76 -10.63 11.39
CA GLY A 302 -7.36 -11.87 10.77
C GLY A 302 -5.85 -12.02 10.67
N PRO A 303 -5.37 -13.07 9.98
CA PRO A 303 -3.95 -13.42 9.91
C PRO A 303 -3.09 -12.40 9.15
N TYR A 304 -3.72 -11.49 8.40
CA TYR A 304 -3.05 -10.48 7.60
C TYR A 304 -3.08 -9.09 8.26
N CYS A 305 -3.47 -9.02 9.54
CA CYS A 305 -3.40 -7.79 10.31
C CYS A 305 -1.94 -7.46 10.65
N GLN A 306 -1.53 -6.22 10.40
CA GLN A 306 -0.15 -5.77 10.58
C GLN A 306 -0.10 -4.36 11.17
N LEU A 307 0.88 -4.15 12.06
CA LEU A 307 1.22 -2.83 12.60
C LEU A 307 2.64 -2.47 12.13
N ILE A 308 2.73 -1.37 11.38
CA ILE A 308 3.97 -0.90 10.75
C ILE A 308 4.28 0.50 11.27
N GLU A 309 5.51 0.74 11.71
CA GLU A 309 6.02 2.09 11.93
C GLU A 309 6.70 2.54 10.63
N VAL A 310 6.25 3.66 10.08
CA VAL A 310 6.83 4.26 8.87
C VAL A 310 7.89 5.28 9.22
N SER A 311 7.68 6.08 10.27
CA SER A 311 8.59 7.14 10.71
C SER A 311 8.73 7.12 12.23
N PRO A 312 9.93 7.40 12.78
CA PRO A 312 11.20 7.75 12.13
C PRO A 312 11.96 6.58 11.48
N ASN A 313 11.76 5.35 11.94
CA ASN A 313 12.40 4.16 11.40
C ASN A 313 11.32 3.24 10.83
N LEU A 314 11.46 2.87 9.56
CA LEU A 314 10.63 1.85 8.97
C LEU A 314 10.88 0.51 9.68
N LYS A 315 9.85 -0.04 10.32
CA LYS A 315 9.86 -1.38 10.91
C LYS A 315 8.47 -1.97 11.01
N VAL A 316 8.34 -3.28 10.81
CA VAL A 316 7.14 -4.01 11.22
C VAL A 316 7.18 -4.27 12.73
N ILE A 317 6.22 -3.74 13.47
CA ILE A 317 6.15 -3.93 14.93
C ILE A 317 5.57 -5.30 15.24
N GLU A 318 4.47 -5.66 14.57
CA GLU A 318 3.74 -6.89 14.87
C GLU A 318 2.88 -7.32 13.66
N THR A 319 2.77 -8.63 13.44
CA THR A 319 1.91 -9.25 12.42
C THR A 319 1.31 -10.50 13.02
N ASN A 320 0.00 -10.49 13.25
CA ASN A 320 -0.70 -11.61 13.89
C ASN A 320 -2.23 -11.43 13.77
N SER A 321 -2.98 -12.48 14.11
CA SER A 321 -4.43 -12.39 14.32
C SER A 321 -4.80 -11.81 15.68
N SER A 322 -6.01 -11.28 15.80
CA SER A 322 -6.57 -10.75 17.05
C SER A 322 -5.75 -9.63 17.67
N MET A 323 -5.32 -8.68 16.83
CA MET A 323 -4.50 -7.54 17.25
C MET A 323 -5.31 -6.32 17.68
N VAL A 324 -6.53 -6.14 17.18
CA VAL A 324 -7.28 -4.88 17.35
C VAL A 324 -8.35 -5.05 18.41
N TYR A 325 -8.41 -4.08 19.32
CA TYR A 325 -9.46 -3.93 20.30
C TYR A 325 -10.04 -2.53 20.18
N LEU A 326 -11.35 -2.43 20.02
CA LEU A 326 -12.05 -1.16 19.97
C LEU A 326 -13.24 -1.22 20.92
N LYS A 327 -13.25 -0.36 21.94
CA LYS A 327 -14.39 -0.26 22.86
C LYS A 327 -14.63 1.16 23.35
N GLU A 328 -15.89 1.60 23.24
CA GLU A 328 -16.29 2.96 23.60
C GLU A 328 -16.66 3.08 25.10
N ASN A 329 -17.33 2.06 25.65
CA ASN A 329 -17.87 2.09 27.01
C ASN A 329 -17.67 0.74 27.72
N SER A 330 -16.80 0.72 28.74
CA SER A 330 -16.70 -0.36 29.73
C SER A 330 -16.50 0.21 31.11
N ARG A 331 -17.19 -0.36 32.11
CA ARG A 331 -17.00 -0.02 33.53
C ARG A 331 -15.76 -0.69 34.14
N SER A 332 -15.17 -1.69 33.47
CA SER A 332 -14.14 -2.59 34.02
C SER A 332 -12.85 -2.73 33.19
N ILE A 333 -12.80 -2.21 31.96
CA ILE A 333 -11.66 -2.34 31.03
C ILE A 333 -11.36 -0.96 30.45
N SER A 334 -10.09 -0.65 30.18
CA SER A 334 -9.69 0.61 29.55
C SER A 334 -10.42 0.81 28.22
N THR A 335 -11.13 1.93 28.13
CA THR A 335 -11.87 2.36 26.93
C THR A 335 -10.91 3.00 25.94
N GLY A 336 -11.11 2.75 24.65
CA GLY A 336 -10.25 3.29 23.61
C GLY A 336 -9.98 2.29 22.48
N LEU A 337 -8.96 2.59 21.69
CA LEU A 337 -8.44 1.74 20.63
C LEU A 337 -7.11 1.14 21.10
N HIS A 338 -7.04 -0.18 21.26
CA HIS A 338 -5.79 -0.86 21.56
C HIS A 338 -5.36 -1.75 20.39
N ILE A 339 -4.06 -1.77 20.13
CA ILE A 339 -3.43 -2.52 19.04
C ILE A 339 -2.30 -3.37 19.61
N GLY A 340 -2.30 -4.65 19.30
CA GLY A 340 -1.29 -5.65 19.64
C GLY A 340 -1.90 -6.89 20.30
N CYS A 341 -1.28 -8.06 20.11
CA CYS A 341 -1.80 -9.33 20.63
C CYS A 341 -1.60 -9.49 22.13
N ASP A 342 -0.49 -8.96 22.66
CA ASP A 342 -0.11 -9.11 24.06
C ASP A 342 -1.16 -8.55 25.03
N THR A 343 -1.13 -9.04 26.27
CA THR A 343 -1.93 -8.49 27.38
C THR A 343 -1.69 -7.00 27.56
N ASN A 344 -0.44 -6.56 27.36
CA ASN A 344 -0.10 -5.15 27.20
C ASN A 344 -0.02 -4.79 25.71
N SER A 345 -1.13 -4.28 25.16
CA SER A 345 -1.20 -3.81 23.77
C SER A 345 -0.06 -2.84 23.44
N LYS A 346 0.58 -3.02 22.28
CA LYS A 346 1.72 -2.22 21.81
C LYS A 346 1.37 -0.74 21.68
N VAL A 347 0.14 -0.43 21.28
CA VAL A 347 -0.37 0.93 21.16
C VAL A 347 -1.73 0.98 21.84
N LYS A 348 -1.92 1.94 22.75
CA LYS A 348 -3.23 2.20 23.35
C LYS A 348 -3.58 3.66 23.11
N ILE A 349 -4.70 3.92 22.45
CA ILE A 349 -5.21 5.26 22.19
C ILE A 349 -6.44 5.44 23.05
N ASP A 350 -6.55 6.61 23.67
CA ASP A 350 -7.67 6.99 24.52
C ASP A 350 -9.00 7.11 23.76
N LYS A 351 -10.07 7.36 24.51
CA LYS A 351 -11.43 7.55 23.98
C LYS A 351 -11.57 8.84 23.17
N ASP A 352 -10.76 9.85 23.46
CA ASP A 352 -10.84 11.15 22.80
C ASP A 352 -10.01 11.20 21.50
N LEU A 353 -9.23 10.14 21.22
CA LEU A 353 -8.25 10.07 20.13
C LEU A 353 -7.24 11.23 20.20
N GLN A 354 -6.83 11.59 21.42
CA GLN A 354 -5.89 12.69 21.68
C GLN A 354 -4.56 12.18 22.20
N CYS A 355 -4.58 11.25 23.15
CA CYS A 355 -3.38 10.68 23.75
C CYS A 355 -3.25 9.20 23.39
N ALA A 356 -2.01 8.77 23.14
CA ALA A 356 -1.67 7.38 22.92
C ALA A 356 -0.45 6.96 23.74
N GLU A 357 -0.52 5.78 24.34
CA GLU A 357 0.61 5.12 25.00
C GLU A 357 1.26 4.15 24.00
N LEU A 358 2.52 4.42 23.63
CA LEU A 358 3.33 3.58 22.74
C LEU A 358 4.21 2.62 23.57
N ASN A 359 3.63 1.50 23.98
CA ASN A 359 4.30 0.47 24.81
C ASN A 359 5.50 -0.18 24.14
N TYR A 360 5.50 -0.30 22.80
CA TYR A 360 6.64 -0.83 22.06
C TYR A 360 7.88 0.10 22.04
N ARG A 361 7.73 1.34 22.53
CA ARG A 361 8.79 2.35 22.68
C ARG A 361 9.00 2.72 24.16
N ASN A 362 8.98 1.74 25.05
CA ASN A 362 9.13 1.95 26.50
C ASN A 362 7.99 2.80 27.11
N SER A 363 6.75 2.60 26.64
CA SER A 363 5.54 3.23 27.20
C SER A 363 5.57 4.76 27.19
N VAL A 364 5.99 5.34 26.07
CA VAL A 364 5.97 6.80 25.87
C VAL A 364 4.55 7.25 25.56
N ASN A 365 4.10 8.30 26.25
CA ASN A 365 2.84 8.96 25.96
C ASN A 365 3.04 9.98 24.84
N GLU A 366 2.21 9.88 23.81
CA GLU A 366 2.25 10.68 22.60
C GLU A 366 0.91 11.34 22.34
N VAL A 367 0.94 12.50 21.70
CA VAL A 367 -0.27 13.20 21.27
C VAL A 367 -0.57 12.85 19.82
N LEU A 368 -1.77 12.38 19.56
CA LEU A 368 -2.25 12.05 18.21
C LEU A 368 -2.58 13.35 17.47
N GLY A 369 -1.85 13.61 16.39
CA GLY A 369 -2.04 14.81 15.58
C GLY A 369 -3.06 14.59 14.46
N ARG A 370 -2.96 13.45 13.75
CA ARG A 370 -3.82 13.17 12.60
C ARG A 370 -4.11 11.68 12.44
N VAL A 371 -5.32 11.36 11.99
CA VAL A 371 -5.79 10.00 11.69
C VAL A 371 -6.46 9.99 10.33
N GLU A 372 -6.03 9.08 9.46
CA GLU A 372 -6.71 8.78 8.20
C GLU A 372 -6.99 7.29 8.10
N THR A 373 -8.19 6.93 7.63
CA THR A 373 -8.51 5.53 7.32
C THR A 373 -8.99 5.39 5.89
N TRP A 374 -8.37 4.44 5.20
CA TRP A 374 -8.60 4.08 3.82
C TRP A 374 -9.27 2.71 3.74
N GLY A 375 -10.31 2.60 2.93
CA GLY A 375 -11.03 1.36 2.65
C GLY A 375 -10.48 0.67 1.40
N CYS A 376 -10.11 -0.60 1.55
CA CYS A 376 -9.48 -1.40 0.51
C CYS A 376 -10.45 -2.30 -0.27
N GLY A 377 -11.76 -2.25 -0.01
CA GLY A 377 -12.79 -3.05 -0.69
C GLY A 377 -13.29 -2.48 -2.03
N GLY A 378 -12.63 -1.46 -2.57
CA GLY A 378 -13.03 -0.80 -3.81
C GLY A 378 -14.36 -0.03 -3.74
N VAL A 379 -14.82 0.43 -4.91
CA VAL A 379 -16.01 1.28 -5.07
C VAL A 379 -17.29 0.58 -4.60
N LYS A 380 -17.42 -0.73 -4.84
CA LYS A 380 -18.58 -1.53 -4.40
C LYS A 380 -18.74 -1.54 -2.88
N ALA A 381 -17.66 -1.77 -2.13
CA ALA A 381 -17.73 -1.78 -0.67
C ALA A 381 -18.14 -0.40 -0.12
N LYS A 382 -17.66 0.68 -0.74
CA LYS A 382 -18.06 2.06 -0.39
C LYS A 382 -19.54 2.31 -0.68
N ARG A 383 -20.04 1.97 -1.87
CA ARG A 383 -21.47 2.12 -2.22
C ARG A 383 -22.36 1.33 -1.27
N ASN A 384 -22.02 0.07 -0.99
CA ASN A 384 -22.76 -0.76 -0.03
C ASN A 384 -22.80 -0.12 1.36
N GLN A 385 -21.69 0.48 1.81
CA GLN A 385 -21.66 1.20 3.08
C GLN A 385 -22.56 2.44 3.07
N GLU A 386 -22.54 3.21 1.98
CA GLU A 386 -23.40 4.40 1.82
C GLU A 386 -24.88 4.03 1.80
N ASP A 387 -25.24 2.95 1.11
CA ASP A 387 -26.62 2.47 1.02
C ASP A 387 -27.11 1.95 2.37
N LEU A 388 -26.27 1.22 3.12
CA LEU A 388 -26.58 0.82 4.49
C LEU A 388 -26.79 2.04 5.41
N LYS A 389 -25.92 3.06 5.32
CA LYS A 389 -26.07 4.29 6.12
C LYS A 389 -27.34 5.05 5.76
N LYS A 390 -27.67 5.18 4.46
CA LYS A 390 -28.93 5.79 4.02
C LYS A 390 -30.14 5.02 4.54
N TRP A 391 -30.08 3.70 4.48
CA TRP A 391 -31.14 2.84 5.00
C TRP A 391 -31.31 3.02 6.51
N GLU A 392 -30.22 3.01 7.29
CA GLU A 392 -30.26 3.26 8.74
C GLU A 392 -30.83 4.64 9.08
N LEU A 393 -30.43 5.69 8.35
CA LEU A 393 -30.97 7.04 8.54
C LEU A 393 -32.46 7.09 8.26
N ASN A 394 -32.91 6.49 7.15
CA ASN A 394 -34.33 6.41 6.80
C ASN A 394 -35.12 5.64 7.87
N GLU A 395 -34.58 4.56 8.42
CA GLU A 395 -35.21 3.81 9.51
C GLU A 395 -35.27 4.62 10.80
N ILE A 396 -34.21 5.36 11.15
CA ILE A 396 -34.20 6.28 12.30
C ILE A 396 -35.26 7.37 12.12
N GLU A 397 -35.37 7.96 10.94
CA GLU A 397 -36.40 8.97 10.65
C GLU A 397 -37.81 8.41 10.71
N LYS A 398 -38.06 7.21 10.17
CA LYS A 398 -39.35 6.52 10.31
C LYS A 398 -39.67 6.30 11.77
N ARG A 399 -38.73 5.80 12.57
CA ARG A 399 -38.91 5.58 14.02
C ARG A 399 -39.13 6.88 14.79
N LYS A 400 -38.49 7.99 14.42
CA LYS A 400 -38.75 9.32 14.98
C LYS A 400 -40.14 9.85 14.61
N LYS A 401 -40.65 9.51 13.43
CA LYS A 401 -41.99 9.91 12.95
C LYS A 401 -43.12 9.08 13.55
N VAL A 402 -42.84 7.90 14.10
CA VAL A 402 -43.81 7.16 14.91
C VAL A 402 -43.98 7.88 16.24
N LYS A 403 -45.05 8.68 16.35
CA LYS A 403 -45.54 9.14 17.65
C LYS A 403 -45.81 7.89 18.48
N LEU A 404 -45.32 7.86 19.73
CA LEU A 404 -45.71 6.84 20.70
C LEU A 404 -47.25 6.73 20.69
N PRO A 405 -47.83 5.56 20.36
CA PRO A 405 -49.26 5.39 20.44
C PRO A 405 -49.60 5.24 21.93
N GLY A 406 -49.96 6.35 22.55
CA GLY A 406 -50.40 6.43 23.93
C GLY A 406 -50.89 7.84 24.20
N GLU A 407 -52.16 7.96 24.59
CA GLU A 407 -52.67 9.18 25.20
C GLU A 407 -51.92 9.37 26.52
N TRP A 408 -50.81 10.12 26.47
CA TRP A 408 -50.01 10.47 27.64
C TRP A 408 -50.87 11.03 28.78
N ASP A 409 -51.98 11.67 28.45
CA ASP A 409 -52.96 12.19 29.40
C ASP A 409 -53.71 11.08 30.17
N THR A 410 -54.06 9.95 29.53
CA THR A 410 -54.66 8.80 30.24
C THR A 410 -53.64 8.08 31.13
N ASP A 411 -52.41 7.88 30.65
CA ASP A 411 -51.37 7.23 31.46
C ASP A 411 -50.94 8.11 32.64
N LYS A 412 -50.90 9.43 32.45
CA LYS A 412 -50.72 10.42 33.53
C LYS A 412 -51.85 10.33 34.56
N ALA A 413 -53.10 10.27 34.11
CA ALA A 413 -54.25 10.14 35.01
C ALA A 413 -54.21 8.82 35.81
N ILE A 414 -53.80 7.70 35.20
CA ILE A 414 -53.65 6.42 35.88
C ILE A 414 -52.51 6.47 36.93
N LEU A 415 -51.38 7.08 36.59
CA LEU A 415 -50.25 7.24 37.51
C LEU A 415 -50.57 8.18 38.67
N GLU A 416 -51.30 9.27 38.42
CA GLU A 416 -51.78 10.18 39.47
C GLU A 416 -52.82 9.48 40.38
N MET A 417 -53.74 8.68 39.82
CA MET A 417 -54.66 7.84 40.59
C MET A 417 -53.93 6.76 41.40
N GLY A 418 -52.78 6.28 40.92
CA GLY A 418 -51.88 5.35 41.62
C GLY A 418 -50.94 6.02 42.64
N GLY A 419 -51.06 7.34 42.86
CA GLY A 419 -50.27 8.08 43.85
C GLY A 419 -48.86 8.50 43.38
N VAL A 420 -48.55 8.38 42.09
CA VAL A 420 -47.26 8.77 41.50
C VAL A 420 -47.36 10.14 40.86
N CYS A 421 -46.79 11.16 41.50
CA CYS A 421 -46.73 12.52 40.94
C CYS A 421 -45.69 12.60 39.82
N VAL A 422 -46.12 12.83 38.57
CA VAL A 422 -45.27 12.93 37.38
C VAL A 422 -44.92 14.37 36.96
N ASN A 423 -45.24 15.38 37.77
CA ASN A 423 -44.86 16.77 37.49
C ASN A 423 -43.38 17.02 37.84
N HIS A 424 -42.51 16.93 36.84
CA HIS A 424 -41.07 17.22 36.97
C HIS A 424 -40.71 18.71 36.94
N SER A 425 -41.67 19.65 36.95
CA SER A 425 -41.38 21.09 36.92
C SER A 425 -41.38 21.79 38.28
N GLN A 426 -41.52 21.05 39.39
CA GLN A 426 -41.28 21.57 40.74
C GLN A 426 -40.59 20.50 41.59
N ARG A 427 -39.29 20.32 41.37
CA ARG A 427 -38.36 19.81 42.38
C ARG A 427 -37.00 20.46 42.22
#